data_AF-A0A7C7U4E4-F1
#
_entry.id   AF-A0A7C7U4E4-F1
#
_cell.length_a   1.000
_cell.length_b   1.000
_cell.length_c   1.000
_cell.angle_alpha   90.00
_cell.angle_beta   90.00
_cell.angle_gamma   90.00
#
_symmetry.space_group_name_H-M   'P 1'
#
loop_
_entity.id
_entity.type
_entity.pdbx_description
1 polymer ?
#
loop_
_entity_poly.entity_id
_entity_poly.type
_entity_poly.pdbx_seq_one_letter_code
_entity_poly.pdbx_strand_id
1 'polypeptide(L)' 'MAIASISTLTSASPNSWQEAAELGFARASDTLRGITGIKLVEEKARVEDDVIVEFLVTLQVIFLLEESQVEDSEGD' A
#
# COMPACT_ATOMS: atom_id res chain seq x y z
N MET A 1 16.90 6.15 14.84
CA MET A 1 15.67 6.99 14.94
C MET A 1 14.60 6.30 14.11
N ALA A 2 13.35 6.12 14.57
CA ALA A 2 12.38 5.37 13.76
C ALA A 2 11.87 6.22 12.59
N ILE A 3 12.26 5.89 11.35
CA ILE A 3 11.78 6.55 10.13
C ILE A 3 10.68 5.68 9.51
N ALA A 4 9.49 6.25 9.34
CA ALA A 4 8.40 5.62 8.60
C ALA A 4 8.32 6.20 7.19
N SER A 5 8.15 5.33 6.21
CA SER A 5 7.83 5.69 4.83
C SER A 5 6.37 5.38 4.51
N ILE A 6 5.82 6.14 3.59
CA ILE A 6 4.44 5.97 3.12
C ILE A 6 4.49 5.71 1.62
N SER A 7 3.95 4.56 1.20
CA SER A 7 3.74 4.27 -0.22
C SER A 7 2.25 4.35 -0.54
N THR A 8 1.89 5.08 -1.60
CA THR A 8 0.49 5.22 -2.03
C THR A 8 0.25 4.33 -3.23
N LEU A 9 -0.81 3.52 -3.18
CA LEU A 9 -1.20 2.65 -4.28
C LEU A 9 -2.71 2.65 -4.48
N THR A 10 -3.14 2.32 -5.69
CA THR A 10 -4.54 2.10 -6.02
C THR A 10 -4.73 0.65 -6.40
N SER A 11 -5.80 0.06 -5.90
CA SER A 11 -6.20 -1.33 -6.13
C SER A 11 -7.67 -1.38 -6.51
N ALA A 12 -8.05 -2.41 -7.26
CA ALA A 12 -9.40 -2.57 -7.76
C ALA A 12 -9.90 -4.00 -7.56
N SER A 13 -11.21 -4.14 -7.34
CA SER A 13 -11.92 -5.41 -7.27
C SER A 13 -13.31 -5.28 -7.92
N PRO A 14 -13.81 -6.33 -8.58
CA PRO A 14 -15.19 -6.37 -9.06
C PRO A 14 -16.23 -6.59 -7.95
N ASN A 15 -15.84 -7.08 -6.77
CA ASN A 15 -16.80 -7.51 -5.74
C ASN A 15 -17.06 -6.44 -4.66
N SER A 16 -16.02 -5.77 -4.14
CA SER A 16 -16.20 -4.74 -3.09
C SER A 16 -14.96 -3.87 -2.87
N TRP A 17 -15.13 -2.71 -2.22
CA TRP A 17 -14.02 -1.88 -1.74
C TRP A 17 -13.15 -2.59 -0.70
N GLN A 18 -13.75 -3.42 0.17
CA GLN A 18 -12.99 -4.17 1.17
C GLN A 18 -12.03 -5.16 0.50
N GLU A 19 -12.52 -5.94 -0.47
CA GLU A 19 -11.67 -6.89 -1.19
C GLU A 19 -10.57 -6.16 -1.98
N ALA A 20 -10.90 -5.03 -2.63
CA ALA A 20 -9.89 -4.22 -3.29
C ALA A 20 -8.79 -3.76 -2.32
N ALA A 21 -9.16 -3.29 -1.12
CA ALA A 21 -8.20 -2.85 -0.11
C ALA A 21 -7.32 -4.02 0.40
N GLU A 22 -7.92 -5.19 0.62
CA GLU A 22 -7.20 -6.41 1.02
C GLU A 22 -6.22 -6.87 -0.08
N LEU A 23 -6.62 -6.82 -1.36
CA LEU A 23 -5.75 -7.12 -2.50
C LEU A 23 -4.58 -6.14 -2.60
N GLY A 24 -4.84 -4.85 -2.44
CA GLY A 24 -3.81 -3.81 -2.45
C GLY A 24 -2.80 -3.99 -1.32
N PHE A 25 -3.28 -4.32 -0.11
CA PHE A 25 -2.40 -4.65 1.02
C PHE A 25 -1.59 -5.92 0.77
N ALA A 26 -2.22 -7.01 0.31
CA ALA A 26 -1.54 -8.26 0.03
C ALA A 26 -0.39 -8.05 -0.96
N ARG A 27 -0.65 -7.37 -2.08
CA ARG A 27 0.38 -7.07 -3.08
C ARG A 27 1.50 -6.19 -2.55
N ALA A 28 1.19 -5.23 -1.68
CA ALA A 28 2.19 -4.39 -1.03
C ALA A 28 3.07 -5.20 -0.08
N SER A 29 2.49 -6.15 0.67
CA SER A 29 3.19 -6.99 1.64
C SER A 29 4.22 -7.93 1.00
N ASP A 30 4.03 -8.29 -0.27
CA ASP A 30 5.01 -9.08 -1.03
C ASP A 30 6.37 -8.35 -1.14
N THR A 31 6.33 -7.02 -1.29
CA THR A 31 7.51 -6.19 -1.57
C THR A 31 7.97 -5.34 -0.40
N LEU A 32 7.05 -4.79 0.39
CA LEU A 32 7.34 -3.88 1.50
C LEU A 32 7.39 -4.69 2.79
N ARG A 33 8.51 -4.59 3.50
CA ARG A 33 8.70 -5.16 4.85
C ARG A 33 8.38 -4.11 5.91
N GLY A 34 8.11 -4.57 7.13
CA GLY A 34 7.86 -3.67 8.27
C GLY A 34 6.59 -2.82 8.15
N ILE A 35 5.57 -3.30 7.42
CA ILE A 35 4.27 -2.62 7.34
C ILE A 35 3.63 -2.58 8.74
N THR A 36 3.31 -1.39 9.22
CA THR A 36 2.70 -1.17 10.53
C THR A 36 1.24 -0.72 10.44
N GLY A 37 0.80 -0.26 9.27
CA GLY A 37 -0.58 0.10 9.04
C GLY A 37 -0.88 0.48 7.60
N ILE A 38 -2.18 0.58 7.32
CA ILE A 38 -2.71 1.12 6.08
C ILE A 38 -3.74 2.21 6.39
N LYS A 39 -3.82 3.23 5.54
CA LYS A 39 -4.83 4.27 5.58
C LYS A 39 -5.58 4.29 4.26
N LEU A 40 -6.90 4.15 4.32
CA LEU A 40 -7.75 4.36 3.15
C LEU A 40 -7.85 5.87 2.89
N VAL A 41 -7.45 6.29 1.70
CA VAL A 41 -7.48 7.70 1.29
C VAL A 41 -8.78 7.99 0.54
N GLU A 42 -9.19 7.08 -0.33
CA GLU A 42 -10.31 7.31 -1.23
C GLU A 42 -10.93 5.99 -1.69
N GLU A 43 -12.25 6.00 -1.80
CA GLU A 43 -13.07 4.94 -2.40
C GLU A 43 -13.73 5.49 -3.66
N LYS A 44 -13.60 4.76 -4.77
CA LYS A 44 -14.16 5.11 -6.08
C LYS A 44 -14.83 3.90 -6.70
N ALA A 45 -15.72 4.13 -7.66
CA ALA A 45 -16.32 3.08 -8.45
C ALA A 45 -16.28 3.47 -9.94
N ARG A 46 -16.03 2.51 -10.82
CA ARG A 46 -16.30 2.65 -12.26
C ARG A 46 -17.75 2.27 -12.51
N VAL A 47 -18.45 3.13 -13.24
CA VAL A 47 -19.85 2.91 -13.64
C VAL A 47 -19.89 2.84 -15.17
N GLU A 48 -20.52 1.80 -15.68
CA GLU A 48 -20.80 1.58 -17.10
C GLU A 48 -22.27 1.19 -17.24
N ASP A 49 -22.97 1.78 -18.21
CA ASP A 49 -24.41 1.52 -18.47
C ASP A 49 -25.28 1.56 -17.20
N ASP A 50 -25.08 2.59 -16.36
CA ASP A 50 -25.76 2.79 -15.06
C ASP A 50 -25.54 1.67 -14.02
N VAL A 51 -24.53 0.81 -14.23
CA VAL A 51 -24.14 -0.28 -13.32
C VAL A 51 -22.70 -0.08 -12.84
N ILE A 52 -22.46 -0.33 -11.56
CA ILE A 52 -21.10 -0.35 -11.01
C ILE A 52 -20.39 -1.62 -11.51
N VAL A 53 -19.29 -1.46 -12.22
CA VAL A 53 -18.52 -2.58 -12.80
C VAL A 53 -17.24 -2.88 -12.03
N GLU A 54 -16.70 -1.91 -11.29
CA GLU A 54 -15.44 -2.08 -10.57
C GLU A 54 -15.36 -1.12 -9.38
N PHE A 55 -14.85 -1.62 -8.26
CA PHE A 55 -14.60 -0.86 -7.04
C PHE A 55 -13.09 -0.59 -6.94
N LEU A 56 -12.71 0.67 -6.79
CA LEU A 56 -11.33 1.11 -6.69
C LEU A 56 -11.09 1.75 -5.32
N VAL A 57 -9.92 1.49 -4.74
CA VAL A 57 -9.49 2.09 -3.47
C VAL A 57 -8.06 2.55 -3.57
N THR A 58 -7.83 3.78 -3.14
CA THR A 58 -6.51 4.36 -2.96
C THR A 58 -6.13 4.24 -1.50
N LEU A 59 -5.00 3.59 -1.23
CA LEU A 59 -4.50 3.33 0.11
C LEU A 59 -3.05 3.76 0.27
N GLN A 60 -2.74 4.22 1.48
CA GLN A 60 -1.41 4.57 1.93
C GLN A 60 -0.91 3.46 2.85
N VAL A 61 0.14 2.75 2.43
CA VAL A 61 0.83 1.74 3.23
C VAL A 61 1.94 2.42 4.00
N ILE A 62 1.89 2.29 5.32
CA ILE A 62 2.85 2.86 6.26
C ILE A 62 3.78 1.74 6.70
N PHE A 63 5.08 1.91 6.49
CA PHE A 63 6.08 0.90 6.84
C PHE A 63 7.34 1.55 7.41
N LEU A 64 7.98 0.87 8.35
CA LEU A 64 9.23 1.32 8.95
C LEU A 64 10.40 0.99 8.03
N LEU A 65 11.32 1.94 7.87
CA LEU A 65 12.59 1.69 7.21
C LEU A 65 13.58 1.11 8.21
N GLU A 66 14.20 -0.01 7.85
CA GLU A 66 15.36 -0.51 8.55
C GLU A 66 16.57 0.37 8.21
N GLU A 67 17.31 0.82 9.22
CA GLU A 67 18.57 1.52 9.02
C GLU A 67 19.58 0.50 8.46
N SER A 68 19.90 0.59 7.17
CA SER A 68 21.08 -0.11 6.63
C SER A 68 22.29 0.52 7.30
N GLN A 69 22.93 -0.18 8.24
CA GLN A 69 24.22 0.25 8.77
C GLN A 69 25.20 0.31 7.60
N VAL A 70 25.48 1.52 7.13
CA VAL A 70 26.65 1.78 6.31
C VAL A 70 27.82 1.59 7.26
N GLU A 71 28.41 0.41 7.27
CA GLU A 71 29.74 0.21 7.83
C GLU A 71 30.69 0.99 6.93
N ASP A 72 30.99 2.23 7.31
CA ASP A 72 32.14 2.96 6.81
C ASP A 72 33.37 2.13 7.17
N SER A 73 33.77 1.24 6.27
CA SER A 73 35.05 0.55 6.32
C SER A 73 36.15 1.57 6.00
N GLU A 74 36.44 2.46 6.94
CA GLU A 74 37.77 3.06 7.02
C GLU A 74 38.72 1.97 7.54
N GLY A 75 39.39 1.30 6.61
CA GLY A 75 40.32 0.21 6.90
C GLY A 75 41.40 0.07 5.86
N ASP A 76 42.47 0.83 6.08
CA ASP A 76 43.86 0.76 5.58
C ASP A 76 44.16 1.20 4.13
#